data_AF-A0A060CBU0-F1
#
_entry.id   AF-A0A060CBU0-F1
#
_cell.length_a   1.000
_cell.length_b   1.000
_cell.length_c   1.000
_cell.angle_alpha   90.00
_cell.angle_beta   90.00
_cell.angle_gamma   90.00
#
_symmetry.space_group_name_H-M   'P 1'
#
loop_
_entity.id
_entity.type
_entity.pdbx_description
1 polymer ?
#
loop_
_entity_poly.entity_id
_entity_poly.type
_entity_poly.pdbx_seq_one_letter_code
_entity_poly.pdbx_strand_id
1 'polypeptide(L)'
;SADLYNLQRGTVDFIGFSYYMSKTVSFSEDNPDYDYDDYSNDVQNPYLPASEWGWTVDPEGLRYGANWFNDRYHLPLLLLKMVLGREMRLLRMVRFMMTIG
;
A
#
# COMPACT_ATOMS: atom_id res chain seq x y z
N SER A 1 -27.26 0.97 15.12
CA SER A 1 -28.08 0.30 14.10
C SER A 1 -27.64 -1.16 13.98
N ALA A 2 -28.43 -2.01 13.33
CA ALA A 2 -28.02 -3.38 13.02
C ALA A 2 -26.70 -3.41 12.20
N ASP A 3 -26.48 -2.42 11.34
CA ASP A 3 -25.28 -2.30 10.52
C ASP A 3 -24.00 -2.14 11.34
N LEU A 4 -24.00 -1.26 12.36
CA LEU A 4 -22.84 -1.08 13.25
C LEU A 4 -22.48 -2.40 13.95
N TYR A 5 -23.50 -3.13 14.41
CA TYR A 5 -23.31 -4.43 15.05
C TYR A 5 -22.71 -5.46 14.07
N ASN A 6 -23.19 -5.50 12.83
CA ASN A 6 -22.69 -6.43 11.82
C ASN A 6 -21.24 -6.10 11.43
N LEU A 7 -20.89 -4.82 11.25
CA LEU A 7 -19.52 -4.41 10.93
C LEU A 7 -18.53 -4.70 12.07
N GLN A 8 -18.96 -4.52 13.32
CA GLN A 8 -18.12 -4.84 14.48
C GLN A 8 -17.81 -6.33 14.63
N ARG A 9 -18.71 -7.20 14.19
CA ARG A 9 -18.53 -8.66 14.29
C ARG A 9 -18.01 -9.33 13.03
N GLY A 10 -18.28 -8.76 11.87
CA GLY A 10 -17.90 -9.29 10.56
C GLY A 10 -16.49 -8.88 10.15
N THR A 11 -15.53 -8.87 11.08
CA THR A 11 -14.15 -8.49 10.80
C THR A 11 -13.42 -9.59 10.03
N VAL A 12 -12.46 -9.20 9.21
CA VAL A 12 -11.66 -10.12 8.38
C VAL A 12 -10.58 -10.83 9.21
N ASP A 13 -10.21 -12.05 8.79
CA ASP A 13 -9.13 -12.83 9.41
C ASP A 13 -7.72 -12.45 8.91
N PHE A 14 -7.65 -11.76 7.76
CA PHE A 14 -6.41 -11.31 7.13
C PHE A 14 -6.65 -10.07 6.26
N ILE A 15 -5.58 -9.34 5.95
CA ILE A 15 -5.62 -8.20 5.02
C ILE A 15 -4.99 -8.63 3.69
N GLY A 16 -5.83 -8.76 2.68
CA GLY A 16 -5.41 -8.95 1.29
C GLY A 16 -5.13 -7.60 0.63
N PHE A 17 -3.93 -7.40 0.08
CA PHE A 17 -3.60 -6.15 -0.62
C PHE A 17 -2.82 -6.41 -1.91
N SER A 18 -2.90 -5.45 -2.83
CA SER A 18 -2.10 -5.41 -4.05
C SER A 18 -1.21 -4.18 -3.99
N TYR A 19 0.03 -4.30 -4.45
CA TYR A 19 0.99 -3.20 -4.44
C TYR A 19 1.61 -3.05 -5.82
N TYR A 20 1.61 -1.82 -6.34
CA TYR A 20 2.12 -1.51 -7.67
C TYR A 20 3.23 -0.47 -7.62
N MET A 21 3.00 0.61 -6.87
CA MET A 21 3.90 1.74 -6.75
C MET A 21 3.61 2.48 -5.44
N SER A 22 4.58 3.27 -5.00
CA SER A 22 4.38 4.33 -4.02
C SER A 22 4.04 5.65 -4.73
N LYS A 23 3.43 6.57 -4.01
CA LYS A 23 3.13 7.93 -4.46
C LYS A 23 3.88 8.91 -3.59
N THR A 24 4.36 9.99 -4.19
CA THR A 24 4.96 11.13 -3.47
C THR A 24 4.04 12.30 -3.65
N VAL A 25 3.73 12.99 -2.55
CA VAL A 25 2.87 14.17 -2.53
C VAL A 25 3.67 15.36 -2.03
N SER A 26 3.33 16.56 -2.51
CA SER A 26 3.91 17.82 -2.04
C SER A 26 2.83 18.70 -1.43
N PHE A 27 3.22 19.52 -0.45
CA PHE A 27 2.34 20.52 0.13
C PHE A 27 1.83 21.50 -0.94
N SER A 28 0.55 21.86 -0.84
CA SER A 28 -0.04 23.01 -1.53
C SER A 28 -1.00 23.74 -0.58
N GLU A 29 -1.21 25.04 -0.79
CA GLU A 29 -2.13 25.83 0.04
C GLU A 29 -3.58 25.32 -0.04
N ASP A 30 -3.96 24.76 -1.20
CA ASP A 30 -5.27 24.17 -1.45
C ASP A 30 -5.40 22.72 -0.93
N ASN A 31 -4.30 22.11 -0.48
CA ASN A 31 -4.29 20.77 0.12
C ASN A 31 -3.33 20.68 1.33
N PRO A 32 -3.66 21.36 2.44
CA PRO A 32 -2.77 21.43 3.61
C PRO A 32 -2.63 20.10 4.36
N ASP A 33 -3.63 19.22 4.26
CA ASP A 33 -3.70 17.94 4.97
C ASP A 33 -3.16 16.76 4.14
N TYR A 34 -2.63 17.02 2.94
CA TYR A 34 -2.15 16.01 2.00
C TYR A 34 -3.22 14.99 1.60
N ASP A 35 -4.47 15.44 1.43
CA ASP A 35 -5.55 14.63 0.93
C ASP A 35 -5.17 14.03 -0.42
N TYR A 36 -5.33 12.72 -0.53
CA TYR A 36 -4.97 12.00 -1.74
C TYR A 36 -5.98 12.29 -2.86
N ASP A 37 -5.48 12.80 -3.98
CA ASP A 37 -6.20 12.87 -5.26
C ASP A 37 -5.30 12.31 -6.35
N ASP A 38 -5.82 11.30 -7.06
CA ASP A 38 -5.14 10.54 -8.10
C ASP A 38 -4.73 11.40 -9.32
N TYR A 39 -5.27 12.62 -9.44
CA TYR A 39 -5.05 13.50 -10.59
C TYR A 39 -4.23 14.75 -10.30
N SER A 40 -4.22 15.27 -9.08
CA SER A 40 -3.74 16.63 -8.81
C SER A 40 -2.57 16.73 -7.83
N ASN A 41 -2.38 15.73 -6.96
CA ASN A 41 -1.49 15.87 -5.80
C ASN A 41 -0.19 15.05 -5.88
N ASP A 42 -0.02 14.28 -6.96
CA ASP A 42 1.14 13.42 -7.15
C ASP A 42 2.32 14.15 -7.80
N VAL A 43 3.47 14.10 -7.15
CA VAL A 43 4.75 14.54 -7.70
C VAL A 43 5.66 13.35 -8.01
N GLN A 44 6.48 13.48 -9.05
CA GLN A 44 7.44 12.44 -9.41
C GLN A 44 8.58 12.39 -8.40
N ASN A 45 8.89 11.18 -7.91
CA ASN A 45 10.02 10.97 -7.01
C ASN A 45 11.33 10.90 -7.83
N PRO A 46 12.28 11.85 -7.66
CA PRO A 46 13.51 11.89 -8.45
C PRO A 46 14.49 10.75 -8.10
N TYR A 47 14.26 10.03 -7.01
CA TYR A 47 15.13 8.94 -6.53
C TYR A 47 14.69 7.56 -7.02
N LEU A 48 13.52 7.46 -7.65
CA LEU A 48 12.96 6.19 -8.09
C LEU A 48 12.73 6.18 -9.60
N PRO A 49 13.06 5.07 -10.28
CA PRO A 49 12.77 4.94 -11.70
C PRO A 49 11.27 4.79 -11.94
N ALA A 50 10.80 5.30 -13.08
CA ALA A 50 9.44 5.07 -13.57
C ALA A 50 9.44 3.99 -14.66
N SER A 51 8.33 3.24 -14.74
CA SER A 51 8.08 2.30 -15.83
C SER A 51 7.76 3.04 -17.14
N GLU A 52 7.66 2.30 -18.25
CA GLU A 52 7.25 2.85 -19.55
C GLU A 52 5.84 3.46 -19.52
N TRP A 53 5.02 3.09 -18.54
CA TRP A 53 3.68 3.65 -18.30
C TRP A 53 3.67 4.77 -17.25
N GLY A 54 4.85 5.24 -16.83
CA GLY A 54 5.00 6.32 -15.85
C GLY A 54 4.77 5.92 -14.40
N TRP A 55 4.69 4.61 -14.10
CA TRP A 55 4.49 4.13 -12.72
C TRP A 55 5.82 4.00 -11.99
N THR A 56 5.92 4.58 -10.80
CA THR A 56 7.11 4.51 -9.96
C THR A 56 7.40 3.07 -9.55
N VAL A 57 8.61 2.59 -9.83
CA VAL A 57 9.06 1.25 -9.45
C VAL A 57 9.72 1.35 -8.07
N ASP A 58 8.97 1.00 -7.03
CA ASP A 58 9.41 1.11 -5.64
C ASP A 58 9.26 -0.22 -4.87
N PRO A 59 10.31 -1.06 -4.81
CA PRO A 59 10.28 -2.30 -4.05
C PRO A 59 10.33 -2.08 -2.53
N GLU A 60 10.89 -0.96 -2.05
CA GLU A 60 10.97 -0.69 -0.61
C GLU A 60 9.63 -0.22 -0.05
N GLY A 61 8.86 0.54 -0.84
CA GLY A 61 7.51 0.97 -0.49
C GLY A 61 6.57 -0.20 -0.17
N LEU A 62 6.76 -1.37 -0.79
CA LEU A 62 6.02 -2.59 -0.43
C LEU A 62 6.30 -3.00 1.03
N ARG A 63 7.57 -2.99 1.44
CA ARG A 63 7.96 -3.31 2.82
C ARG A 63 7.41 -2.27 3.79
N TYR A 64 7.48 -0.99 3.44
CA TYR A 64 6.91 0.09 4.27
C TYR A 64 5.40 -0.09 4.46
N GLY A 65 4.65 -0.34 3.37
CA GLY A 65 3.21 -0.56 3.43
C GLY A 65 2.86 -1.81 4.25
N ALA A 66 3.59 -2.91 4.06
CA ALA A 66 3.39 -4.13 4.85
C ALA A 66 3.65 -3.90 6.35
N ASN A 67 4.73 -3.18 6.70
CA ASN A 67 5.02 -2.83 8.09
C ASN A 67 3.92 -1.95 8.69
N TRP A 68 3.45 -0.94 7.95
CA TRP A 68 2.39 -0.06 8.42
C TRP A 68 1.07 -0.82 8.68
N PHE A 69 0.67 -1.74 7.78
CA PHE A 69 -0.49 -2.60 8.02
C PHE A 69 -0.31 -3.47 9.26
N ASN A 70 0.89 -4.05 9.43
CA ASN A 70 1.17 -4.89 10.58
C ASN A 70 1.15 -4.10 11.89
N ASP A 71 1.77 -2.92 11.93
CA ASP A 71 1.82 -2.05 13.11
C ASP A 71 0.43 -1.54 13.51
N ARG A 72 -0.47 -1.37 12.54
CA ARG A 72 -1.81 -0.86 12.77
C ARG A 72 -2.83 -1.94 13.14
N TYR A 73 -2.78 -3.09 12.48
CA TYR A 73 -3.83 -4.10 12.56
C TYR A 73 -3.39 -5.43 13.19
N HIS A 74 -2.10 -5.73 13.19
CA HIS A 74 -1.55 -7.00 13.68
C HIS A 74 -2.23 -8.27 13.11
N LEU A 75 -2.77 -8.16 11.90
CA LEU A 75 -3.39 -9.27 11.17
C LEU A 75 -2.43 -9.87 10.14
N PRO A 76 -2.55 -11.17 9.80
CA PRO A 76 -1.84 -11.75 8.68
C PRO A 76 -2.08 -10.97 7.38
N LEU A 77 -1.02 -10.82 6.58
CA LEU A 77 -1.08 -10.11 5.31
C LEU A 77 -0.99 -11.09 4.13
N LEU A 78 -1.79 -10.85 3.10
CA LEU A 78 -1.77 -11.60 1.84
C LEU A 78 -1.48 -10.64 0.69
N LEU A 79 -0.27 -10.69 0.14
CA LEU A 79 0.07 -9.97 -1.08
C LEU A 79 -0.55 -10.68 -2.28
N LEU A 80 -1.70 -10.18 -2.74
CA LEU A 80 -2.46 -10.76 -3.83
C LEU A 80 -1.77 -10.54 -5.18
N LYS A 81 -1.13 -9.38 -5.34
CA LYS A 81 -0.52 -8.99 -6.61
C LYS A 81 0.57 -7.95 -6.41
N MET A 82 1.69 -8.14 -7.10
CA MET A 82 2.64 -7.07 -7.34
C MET A 82 3.14 -7.05 -8.77
N VAL A 83 3.65 -5.90 -9.19
CA VAL A 83 4.32 -5.72 -10.48
C VAL A 83 5.82 -5.67 -10.24
N LEU A 84 6.55 -6.56 -10.92
CA LEU A 84 8.01 -6.58 -10.96
C LEU A 84 8.43 -6.31 -12.41
N GLY A 85 8.79 -5.07 -12.71
CA GLY A 85 9.11 -4.65 -14.08
C GLY A 85 7.88 -4.71 -14.99
N ARG A 86 7.93 -5.54 -16.05
CA ARG A 86 6.82 -5.74 -17.02
C ARG A 86 5.91 -6.94 -16.69
N GLU A 87 6.23 -7.71 -15.65
CA GLU A 87 5.51 -8.94 -15.32
C GLU A 87 4.72 -8.79 -14.02
N MET A 88 3.46 -9.21 -14.07
CA MET A 88 2.55 -9.27 -12.94
C MET A 88 2.68 -10.64 -12.28
N ARG A 89 3.05 -10.68 -10.99
CA ARG A 89 3.16 -11.94 -10.25
C ARG A 89 2.12 -12.00 -9.13
N LEU A 90 1.44 -13.14 -9.04
CA LEU A 90 0.61 -13.52 -7.91
C LEU A 90 1.52 -14.20 -6.88
N LEU A 91 1.58 -13.68 -5.65
CA LEU A 91 2.27 -14.36 -4.56
C LEU A 91 1.27 -15.04 -3.62
N ARG A 92 1.75 -16.07 -2.92
CA ARG A 92 0.99 -16.78 -1.88
C ARG A 92 1.23 -16.11 -0.52
N MET A 93 0.34 -16.38 0.44
CA MET A 93 0.32 -15.80 1.78
C MET A 93 1.72 -15.67 2.40
N VAL A 94 2.12 -14.42 2.67
CA VAL A 94 3.40 -14.10 3.30
C VAL A 94 3.09 -13.77 4.76
N ARG A 95 3.37 -14.69 5.66
CA ARG A 95 3.34 -14.38 7.08
C ARG A 95 4.59 -13.58 7.41
N PHE A 96 4.48 -12.26 7.47
CA PHE A 96 5.53 -11.42 8.03
C PHE A 96 5.61 -11.68 9.53
N MET A 97 6.66 -12.37 9.95
CA MET A 97 7.04 -12.46 11.36
C MET A 97 8.21 -11.50 11.52
N MET A 98 7.96 -10.31 12.10
CA MET A 98 9.04 -9.40 12.43
C MET A 98 9.89 -10.04 13.54
N THR A 99 11.03 -10.62 13.17
CA THR A 99 12.16 -10.73 14.09
C THR A 99 12.81 -9.36 14.09
N ILE A 100 12.46 -8.54 15.08
CA ILE A 100 13.19 -7.33 15.46
C ILE A 100 14.67 -7.68 15.68
N GLY A 101 15.56 -7.02 14.94
CA GLY A 101 17.01 -7.10 15.05
C GLY A 101 17.64 -5.85 14.47
#